data_AF-A0A957Z8X5-F1
#
_entry.id   AF-A0A957Z8X5-F1
#
_cell.length_a   1.000
_cell.length_b   1.000
_cell.length_c   1.000
_cell.angle_alpha   90.00
_cell.angle_beta   90.00
_cell.angle_gamma   90.00
#
_symmetry.space_group_name_H-M   'P 1'
#
loop_
_entity.id
_entity.type
_entity.pdbx_description
1 polymer ?
#
loop_
_entity_poly.entity_id
_entity_poly.type
_entity_poly.pdbx_seq_one_letter_code
_entity_poly.pdbx_strand_id
1 'polypeptide(L)'
;TGKITPQTTFAADDHRNFNRYGQSFDVGETFSGVPLEAAFDAVDGLKPLVPHGATMAQFALRWILMFPAVTCAIPGAKRSDQVSDNCAAADLAPIDHSEMEATRVIYDTYVRAHVHPHW
;
A
#
# COMPACT_ATOMS: atom_id res chain seq x y z
N THR A 1 -10.58 3.93 -6.39
CA THR A 1 -10.36 3.32 -5.06
C THR A 1 -10.00 4.41 -4.06
N GLY A 2 -10.24 4.20 -2.76
CA GLY A 2 -10.10 5.25 -1.73
C GLY A 2 -11.26 5.26 -0.74
N LYS A 3 -11.60 4.10 -0.15
CA LYS A 3 -12.75 3.98 0.76
C LYS A 3 -12.50 4.54 2.16
N ILE A 4 -11.23 4.73 2.51
CA ILE A 4 -10.79 5.27 3.79
C ILE A 4 -10.18 6.64 3.49
N THR A 5 -10.65 7.65 4.22
CA THR A 5 -10.23 9.05 4.14
C THR A 5 -9.88 9.55 5.55
N PRO A 6 -9.27 10.73 5.71
CA PRO A 6 -9.00 11.31 7.02
C PRO A 6 -10.26 11.51 7.89
N GLN A 7 -11.45 11.58 7.28
CA GLN A 7 -12.74 11.71 7.96
C GLN A 7 -13.38 10.36 8.27
N THR A 8 -12.78 9.24 7.84
CA THR A 8 -13.32 7.91 8.11
C THR A 8 -13.18 7.59 9.58
N THR A 9 -14.31 7.23 10.20
CA THR A 9 -14.37 6.72 11.56
C THR A 9 -14.74 5.24 11.54
N PHE A 10 -14.33 4.52 12.58
CA PHE A 10 -14.61 3.10 12.76
C PHE A 10 -15.45 2.91 14.03
N ALA A 11 -16.31 1.88 14.04
CA ALA A 11 -17.10 1.55 15.22
C ALA A 11 -16.20 1.15 16.40
N ALA A 12 -16.71 1.20 17.63
CA ALA A 12 -15.92 0.91 18.83
C ALA A 12 -15.42 -0.54 18.89
N ASP A 13 -16.20 -1.47 18.33
CA ASP A 13 -15.92 -2.91 18.23
C ASP A 13 -15.17 -3.32 16.95
N ASP A 14 -14.78 -2.35 16.12
CA ASP A 14 -13.97 -2.60 14.92
C ASP A 14 -12.48 -2.63 15.28
N HIS A 15 -11.76 -3.66 14.83
CA HIS A 15 -10.33 -3.79 15.11
C HIS A 15 -9.49 -2.62 14.61
N ARG A 16 -9.92 -1.94 13.55
CA ARG A 16 -9.28 -0.73 13.03
C ARG A 16 -9.39 0.46 13.99
N ASN A 17 -10.27 0.36 14.99
CA ASN A 17 -10.40 1.30 16.09
C ASN A 17 -9.64 0.79 17.32
N PHE A 18 -10.05 -0.36 17.87
CA PHE A 18 -9.55 -0.80 19.18
C PHE A 18 -8.12 -1.36 19.16
N ASN A 19 -7.60 -1.75 17.98
CA ASN A 19 -6.23 -2.29 17.82
C ASN A 19 -5.33 -1.40 16.94
N ARG A 20 -5.72 -0.15 16.67
CA ARG A 20 -4.95 0.75 15.79
C ARG A 20 -3.49 0.95 16.25
N TYR A 21 -3.22 0.79 17.55
CA TYR A 21 -1.91 0.94 18.16
C TYR A 21 -1.44 -0.36 18.85
N GLY A 22 -1.94 -1.51 18.42
CA GLY A 22 -1.52 -2.83 18.92
C GLY A 22 -1.97 -3.16 20.35
N GLN A 23 -3.09 -2.58 20.81
CA GLN A 23 -3.54 -2.74 22.19
C GLN A 23 -4.09 -4.15 22.52
N SER A 24 -4.48 -4.93 21.51
CA SER A 24 -5.09 -6.26 21.67
C SER A 24 -4.29 -7.38 21.01
N PHE A 25 -3.71 -7.14 19.84
CA PHE A 25 -2.86 -8.05 19.09
C PHE A 25 -1.82 -7.26 18.29
N ASP A 26 -0.94 -7.96 17.55
CA ASP A 26 0.21 -7.33 16.86
C ASP A 26 -0.20 -6.10 16.06
N VAL A 27 0.58 -5.03 16.17
CA VAL A 27 0.28 -3.73 15.55
C VAL A 27 0.26 -3.83 14.02
N GLY A 28 1.02 -4.77 13.44
CA GLY A 28 1.06 -5.05 12.01
C GLY A 28 -0.25 -5.58 11.43
N GLU A 29 -1.09 -6.23 12.24
CA GLU A 29 -2.40 -6.76 11.82
C GLU A 29 -3.41 -5.64 11.49
N THR A 30 -3.11 -4.39 11.86
CA THR A 30 -3.95 -3.23 11.58
C THR A 30 -3.13 -2.16 10.85
N PHE A 31 -3.42 -1.98 9.56
CA PHE A 31 -2.72 -1.04 8.68
C PHE A 31 -1.19 -1.19 8.67
N SER A 32 -0.67 -2.40 8.91
CA SER A 32 0.77 -2.64 9.01
C SER A 32 1.45 -1.74 10.05
N GLY A 33 0.75 -1.40 11.13
CA GLY A 33 1.23 -0.49 12.19
C GLY A 33 1.51 0.95 11.77
N VAL A 34 1.14 1.35 10.55
CA VAL A 34 1.31 2.71 10.07
C VAL A 34 0.13 3.57 10.54
N PRO A 35 0.36 4.70 11.24
CA PRO A 35 -0.70 5.67 11.52
C PRO A 35 -1.36 6.15 10.22
N LEU A 36 -2.69 6.23 10.18
CA LEU A 36 -3.41 6.59 8.94
C LEU A 36 -2.97 7.95 8.39
N GLU A 37 -2.63 8.90 9.27
CA GLU A 37 -2.14 10.22 8.89
C GLU A 37 -0.88 10.09 8.03
N ALA A 38 0.12 9.33 8.50
CA ALA A 38 1.34 9.04 7.74
C ALA A 38 1.07 8.20 6.49
N ALA A 39 0.11 7.28 6.55
CA ALA A 39 -0.30 6.48 5.39
C ALA A 39 -0.94 7.35 4.30
N PHE A 40 -1.74 8.37 4.66
CA PHE A 40 -2.32 9.30 3.71
C PHE A 40 -1.24 10.16 3.05
N ASP A 41 -0.29 10.69 3.83
CA ASP A 41 0.84 11.44 3.28
C ASP A 41 1.67 10.59 2.30
N ALA A 42 1.92 9.33 2.66
CA ALA A 42 2.60 8.38 1.77
C ALA A 42 1.81 8.13 0.48
N VAL A 43 0.50 7.85 0.57
CA VAL A 43 -0.37 7.63 -0.58
C VAL A 43 -0.44 8.87 -1.48
N ASP A 44 -0.52 10.07 -0.89
CA ASP A 44 -0.53 11.32 -1.62
C ASP A 44 0.81 11.55 -2.36
N GLY A 45 1.93 11.20 -1.74
CA GLY A 45 3.24 11.19 -2.38
C GLY A 45 3.36 10.19 -3.53
N LEU A 46 2.66 9.05 -3.47
CA LEU A 46 2.68 8.02 -4.51
C LEU A 46 1.81 8.36 -5.72
N LYS A 47 0.72 9.13 -5.53
CA LYS A 47 -0.24 9.44 -6.62
C LYS A 47 0.41 9.98 -7.90
N PRO A 48 1.38 10.92 -7.84
CA PRO A 48 2.04 11.45 -9.04
C PRO A 48 2.95 10.44 -9.74
N LEU A 49 3.36 9.36 -9.05
CA LEU A 49 4.22 8.31 -9.61
C LEU A 49 3.43 7.24 -10.38
N VAL A 50 2.10 7.26 -10.27
CA VAL A 50 1.24 6.29 -10.97
C VAL A 50 1.18 6.67 -12.45
N PRO A 51 1.61 5.79 -13.37
CA PRO A 51 1.56 6.08 -14.81
C PRO A 51 0.14 6.37 -15.29
N HIS A 52 0.03 7.24 -16.30
CA HIS A 52 -1.27 7.56 -16.88
C HIS A 52 -1.96 6.28 -17.41
N GLY A 53 -3.20 6.06 -16.99
CA GLY A 53 -3.99 4.88 -17.37
C GLY A 53 -3.79 3.66 -16.46
N ALA A 54 -2.82 3.68 -15.54
CA ALA A 54 -2.68 2.65 -14.52
C ALA A 54 -3.46 3.02 -13.24
N THR A 55 -3.91 2.01 -12.51
CA THR A 55 -4.44 2.20 -11.16
C THR A 55 -3.33 2.13 -10.12
N MET A 56 -3.54 2.74 -8.94
CA MET A 56 -2.62 2.61 -7.80
C MET A 56 -2.36 1.15 -7.41
N ALA A 57 -3.37 0.27 -7.52
CA ALA A 57 -3.21 -1.16 -7.25
C ALA A 57 -2.28 -1.83 -8.26
N GLN A 58 -2.44 -1.52 -9.55
CA GLN A 58 -1.55 -2.03 -10.59
C GLN A 58 -0.12 -1.50 -10.44
N PHE A 59 0.05 -0.22 -10.11
CA PHE A 59 1.36 0.36 -9.82
C PHE A 59 2.05 -0.38 -8.66
N ALA A 60 1.36 -0.60 -7.54
CA ALA A 60 1.90 -1.34 -6.40
C ALA A 60 2.27 -2.79 -6.76
N LEU A 61 1.42 -3.50 -7.53
CA LEU A 61 1.73 -4.86 -7.97
C LEU A 61 2.90 -4.88 -8.94
N ARG A 62 2.97 -3.93 -9.88
CA ARG A 62 4.11 -3.80 -10.78
C ARG A 62 5.40 -3.55 -10.01
N TRP A 63 5.38 -2.67 -9.01
CA TRP A 63 6.51 -2.42 -8.11
C TRP A 63 6.96 -3.70 -7.40
N ILE A 64 6.05 -4.49 -6.83
CA ILE A 64 6.36 -5.78 -6.18
C ILE A 64 7.03 -6.74 -7.17
N LEU A 65 6.50 -6.84 -8.39
CA LEU A 65 7.00 -7.74 -9.43
C LEU A 65 8.37 -7.33 -9.99
N MET A 66 8.86 -6.11 -9.71
CA MET A 66 10.18 -5.66 -10.16
C MET A 66 11.34 -6.10 -9.26
N PHE A 67 11.07 -6.73 -8.11
CA PHE A 67 12.12 -7.24 -7.24
C PHE A 67 12.59 -8.62 -7.69
N PRO A 68 13.91 -8.85 -7.88
CA PRO A 68 14.43 -10.16 -8.31
C PRO A 68 14.11 -11.32 -7.36
N ALA A 69 13.87 -11.04 -6.09
CA ALA A 69 13.48 -12.03 -5.08
C ALA A 69 12.01 -12.46 -5.18
N VAL A 70 11.18 -11.75 -5.95
CA VAL A 70 9.75 -12.01 -6.10
C VAL A 70 9.51 -12.82 -7.36
N THR A 71 8.97 -14.02 -7.21
CA THR A 71 8.56 -14.86 -8.35
C THR A 71 7.09 -14.69 -8.73
N CYS A 72 6.24 -14.32 -7.77
CA CYS A 72 4.81 -14.15 -7.97
C CYS A 72 4.22 -13.25 -6.87
N ALA A 73 3.32 -12.33 -7.26
CA ALA A 73 2.49 -11.57 -6.33
C ALA A 73 1.13 -12.28 -6.18
N ILE A 74 0.60 -12.36 -4.94
CA ILE A 74 -0.67 -13.03 -4.63
C ILE A 74 -1.70 -11.98 -4.13
N PRO A 75 -2.26 -11.14 -5.02
CA PRO A 75 -3.23 -10.14 -4.63
C PRO A 75 -4.63 -10.73 -4.38
N GLY A 76 -5.30 -10.26 -3.34
CA GLY A 76 -6.70 -10.59 -3.09
C GLY A 76 -7.67 -9.84 -4.04
N ALA A 77 -8.81 -10.46 -4.33
CA ALA A 77 -9.89 -9.87 -5.12
C ALA A 77 -11.25 -10.30 -4.59
N LYS A 78 -12.25 -9.41 -4.66
CA LYS A 78 -13.65 -9.70 -4.28
C LYS A 78 -14.59 -9.80 -5.48
N ARG A 79 -14.12 -9.41 -6.67
CA ARG A 79 -14.89 -9.37 -7.92
C ARG A 79 -13.97 -9.72 -9.09
N SER A 80 -14.54 -10.17 -10.20
CA SER A 80 -13.80 -10.61 -11.38
C SER A 80 -13.02 -9.48 -12.06
N ASP A 81 -13.54 -8.26 -12.08
CA ASP A 81 -12.86 -7.07 -12.61
C ASP A 81 -11.51 -6.84 -11.90
N GLN A 82 -11.48 -7.00 -10.57
CA GLN A 82 -10.24 -6.86 -9.79
C GLN A 82 -9.21 -7.94 -10.12
N VAL A 83 -9.65 -9.16 -10.45
CA VAL A 83 -8.74 -10.23 -10.88
C VAL A 83 -8.08 -9.83 -12.19
N SER A 84 -8.87 -9.39 -13.17
CA SER A 84 -8.35 -8.91 -14.45
C SER A 84 -7.40 -7.73 -14.28
N ASP A 85 -7.76 -6.73 -13.46
CA ASP A 85 -6.92 -5.56 -13.18
C ASP A 85 -5.60 -5.95 -12.51
N ASN A 86 -5.64 -6.87 -11.53
CA ASN A 86 -4.45 -7.37 -10.85
C ASN A 86 -3.51 -8.09 -11.82
N CYS A 87 -4.05 -8.93 -12.72
CA CYS A 87 -3.25 -9.62 -13.73
C CYS A 87 -2.61 -8.64 -14.71
N ALA A 88 -3.36 -7.62 -15.16
CA ALA A 88 -2.87 -6.61 -16.10
C ALA A 88 -1.71 -5.77 -15.54
N ALA A 89 -1.48 -5.78 -14.22
CA ALA A 89 -0.31 -5.13 -13.62
C ALA A 89 1.02 -5.70 -14.13
N ALA A 90 1.07 -6.99 -14.49
CA ALA A 90 2.28 -7.63 -15.00
C ALA A 90 2.67 -7.13 -16.40
N ASP A 91 1.68 -6.67 -17.18
CA ASP A 91 1.84 -6.18 -18.55
C ASP A 91 2.22 -4.68 -18.62
N LEU A 92 2.20 -3.99 -17.49
CA LEU A 92 2.67 -2.60 -17.42
C LEU A 92 4.16 -2.53 -17.77
N ALA A 93 4.57 -1.38 -18.33
CA ALA A 93 5.98 -1.08 -18.52
C ALA A 93 6.73 -1.17 -17.17
N PRO A 94 8.04 -1.49 -17.17
CA PRO A 94 8.86 -1.31 -15.98
C PRO A 94 8.71 0.11 -15.44
N ILE A 95 8.60 0.26 -14.12
CA ILE A 95 8.61 1.55 -13.45
C ILE A 95 10.01 2.14 -13.61
N ASP A 96 10.10 3.44 -13.91
CA ASP A 96 11.39 4.07 -14.13
C ASP A 96 12.23 4.06 -12.85
N HIS A 97 13.55 3.99 -12.99
CA HIS A 97 14.45 3.94 -11.84
C HIS A 97 14.28 5.15 -10.91
N SER A 98 13.98 6.33 -11.47
CA SER A 98 13.67 7.54 -10.69
C SER A 98 12.39 7.42 -9.88
N GLU A 99 11.36 6.75 -10.41
CA GLU A 99 10.08 6.54 -9.72
C GLU A 99 10.21 5.45 -8.64
N MET A 100 11.01 4.41 -8.90
CA MET A 100 11.38 3.40 -7.90
C MET A 100 12.11 4.05 -6.72
N GLU A 101 13.04 4.95 -7.00
CA GLU A 101 13.77 5.71 -5.99
C GLU A 101 12.86 6.69 -5.22
N ALA A 102 11.95 7.40 -5.92
CA ALA A 102 10.97 8.26 -5.27
C ALA A 102 10.04 7.46 -4.33
N THR A 103 9.63 6.25 -4.74
CA THR A 103 8.85 5.34 -3.89
C THR A 103 9.62 4.96 -2.62
N ARG A 104 10.93 4.71 -2.73
CA ARG A 104 11.80 4.44 -1.58
C ARG A 104 11.89 5.64 -0.64
N VAL A 105 12.05 6.86 -1.17
CA VAL A 105 12.09 8.08 -0.37
C VAL A 105 10.78 8.30 0.40
N ILE A 106 9.63 8.07 -0.25
CA ILE A 106 8.31 8.14 0.41
C ILE A 106 8.24 7.13 1.56
N TYR A 107 8.66 5.90 1.33
CA TYR A 107 8.70 4.87 2.36
C TYR A 107 9.60 5.28 3.54
N ASP A 108 10.82 5.77 3.26
CA ASP A 108 11.78 6.20 4.27
C ASP A 108 11.27 7.37 5.11
N THR A 109 10.49 8.26 4.49
CA THR A 109 9.97 9.48 5.12
C THR A 109 8.76 9.19 6.00
N TYR A 110 7.79 8.42 5.51
CA TYR A 110 6.47 8.31 6.15
C TYR A 110 6.21 6.94 6.80
N VAL A 111 6.91 5.88 6.40
CA VAL A 111 6.54 4.51 6.78
C VAL A 111 7.64 3.83 7.62
N ARG A 112 8.92 3.98 7.24
CA ARG A 112 10.04 3.22 7.82
C ARG A 112 10.07 3.25 9.34
N ALA A 113 9.92 4.43 9.95
CA ALA A 113 10.00 4.59 11.40
C ALA A 113 8.90 3.82 12.17
N HIS A 114 7.77 3.53 11.52
CA HIS A 114 6.63 2.82 12.11
C HIS A 114 6.70 1.29 11.91
N VAL A 115 7.60 0.83 11.04
CA VAL A 115 7.60 -0.53 10.49
C VAL A 115 8.90 -1.28 10.80
N HIS A 116 10.04 -0.73 10.38
CA HIS A 116 11.35 -1.40 10.48
C HIS A 116 11.80 -1.78 11.90
N PRO A 117 11.40 -1.07 12.98
CA PRO A 117 11.75 -1.51 14.33
C PRO A 117 11.03 -2.79 14.78
N HIS A 118 9.93 -3.16 14.11
CA HIS A 118 9.06 -4.26 14.52
C HIS A 118 9.36 -5.57 13.78
N TRP A 119 9.87 -5.50 12.55
CA TRP A 119 10.16 -6.62 11.64
C TRP A 119 11.29 -6.26 10.67
#